data_AF-A0A6P2BIE1-F1
#
_entry.id   AF-A0A6P2BIE1-F1
#
_cell.length_a   1.000
_cell.length_b   1.000
_cell.length_c   1.000
_cell.angle_alpha   90.00
_cell.angle_beta   90.00
_cell.angle_gamma   90.00
#
_symmetry.space_group_name_H-M   'P 1'
#
loop_
_entity.id
_entity.type
_entity.pdbx_description
1 polymer ?
#
loop_
_entity_poly.entity_id
_entity_poly.type
_entity_poly.pdbx_seq_one_letter_code
_entity_poly.pdbx_strand_id
1 'polypeptide(L)'
;MVCCATPSIGGDHAISTSFHERLQRAWSHADSLLCVGLDPEPARFPAHLGRGAEHIAAFNRAIIAATADLVCAYKPQIAHFAAVGAEQALVDTVAAVRELAPHAVVILDAKRGDIGSTAAMYAREAFVRYDVDAVTLNPYLGSDSLQPFLEWSDRGTVILCRTSNPGAGEIQDWPESDPLYARIARIAVDKWNPHGNLMLVAGATRPAELARIRELAPDVPLLVPGLGAQGGDLGAAVAAGLDRHGRGLVVNSARAILYAGSGEDFAEQARAEATRMRDALRQAAANTQGSGSQPNT
;
A
#
# COMPACT_ATOMS: atom_id res chain seq x y z
N MET A 1 -54.22 11.01 9.30
CA MET A 1 -53.19 12.07 9.21
C MET A 1 -52.25 11.87 10.39
N VAL A 2 -51.28 10.95 10.25
CA VAL A 2 -50.32 10.62 11.31
C VAL A 2 -49.07 11.43 11.03
N CYS A 3 -48.79 12.40 11.90
CA CYS A 3 -47.62 13.25 11.84
C CYS A 3 -46.39 12.43 12.27
N CYS A 4 -45.54 12.04 11.33
CA CYS A 4 -44.22 11.47 11.64
C CYS A 4 -43.27 12.62 11.98
N ALA A 5 -42.93 12.77 13.26
CA ALA A 5 -41.82 13.61 13.69
C ALA A 5 -40.51 12.88 13.39
N THR A 6 -39.64 13.51 12.60
CA THR A 6 -38.24 13.09 12.44
C THR A 6 -37.45 13.50 13.69
N PRO A 7 -36.67 12.60 14.32
CA PRO A 7 -35.71 13.01 15.33
C PRO A 7 -34.48 13.64 14.64
N SER A 8 -34.18 14.89 15.00
CA SER A 8 -32.92 15.53 14.69
C SER A 8 -31.80 14.87 15.50
N ILE A 9 -30.91 14.15 14.83
CA ILE A 9 -29.66 13.69 15.44
C ILE A 9 -28.59 14.74 15.15
N GLY A 10 -28.42 15.67 16.08
CA GLY A 10 -27.18 16.40 16.22
C GLY A 10 -26.15 15.45 16.83
N GLY A 11 -25.30 14.89 15.98
CA GLY A 11 -24.10 14.16 16.41
C GLY A 11 -22.89 15.05 16.18
N ASP A 12 -22.05 15.20 17.21
CA ASP A 12 -20.68 15.68 17.06
C ASP A 12 -20.02 14.95 15.90
N HIS A 13 -19.82 15.65 14.78
CA HIS A 13 -18.92 15.19 13.73
C HIS A 13 -17.49 15.30 14.29
N ALA A 14 -17.06 14.30 15.04
CA ALA A 14 -15.65 13.98 15.11
C ALA A 14 -15.19 13.84 13.66
N ILE A 15 -14.41 14.82 13.17
CA ILE A 15 -13.90 14.83 11.81
C ILE A 15 -13.09 13.53 11.65
N SER A 16 -13.64 12.57 10.91
CA SER A 16 -12.92 11.34 10.58
C SER A 16 -11.62 11.75 9.89
N THR A 17 -10.48 11.30 10.42
CA THR A 17 -9.17 11.64 9.84
C THR A 17 -9.07 10.99 8.47
N SER A 18 -8.68 11.76 7.45
CA SER A 18 -8.55 11.27 6.07
C SER A 18 -7.48 10.18 5.96
N PHE A 19 -7.55 9.36 4.91
CA PHE A 19 -6.49 8.37 4.62
C PHE A 19 -5.13 9.04 4.45
N HIS A 20 -5.07 10.17 3.75
CA HIS A 20 -3.82 10.89 3.52
C HIS A 20 -3.16 11.35 4.83
N GLU A 21 -3.94 11.94 5.74
CA GLU A 21 -3.44 12.35 7.06
C GLU A 21 -2.96 11.16 7.90
N ARG A 22 -3.67 10.02 7.85
CA ARG A 22 -3.24 8.78 8.51
C ARG A 22 -1.92 8.28 7.95
N LEU A 23 -1.75 8.27 6.63
CA LEU A 23 -0.48 7.89 6.00
C LEU A 23 0.67 8.83 6.38
N GLN A 24 0.43 10.14 6.41
CA GLN A 24 1.43 11.12 6.86
C GLN A 24 1.84 10.90 8.32
N ARG A 25 0.88 10.61 9.20
CA ARG A 25 1.13 10.27 10.61
C ARG A 25 1.91 8.96 10.71
N ALA A 26 1.59 7.95 9.91
CA ALA A 26 2.30 6.67 9.89
C ALA A 26 3.77 6.84 9.50
N TRP A 27 4.06 7.60 8.44
CA TRP A 27 5.43 7.96 8.05
C TRP A 27 6.17 8.69 9.17
N SER A 28 5.55 9.68 9.81
CA SER A 28 6.16 10.42 10.92
C SER A 28 6.43 9.54 12.13
N HIS A 29 5.47 8.70 12.52
CA HIS A 29 5.53 7.91 13.74
C HIS A 29 6.61 6.84 13.67
N ALA A 30 6.65 6.09 12.57
CA ALA A 30 7.65 5.05 12.37
C ALA A 30 8.98 5.59 11.81
N ASP A 31 9.03 6.88 11.42
CA ASP A 31 10.10 7.49 10.62
C ASP A 31 10.51 6.53 9.49
N SER A 32 9.54 6.07 8.71
CA SER A 32 9.73 4.91 7.83
C SER A 32 8.92 5.04 6.56
N LEU A 33 9.50 4.60 5.44
CA LEU A 33 8.81 4.42 4.17
C LEU A 33 8.42 2.94 3.95
N LEU A 34 8.77 2.05 4.90
CA LEU A 34 8.63 0.61 4.74
C LEU A 34 7.17 0.17 4.91
N CYS A 35 6.74 -0.68 3.98
CA CYS A 35 5.52 -1.45 4.07
C CYS A 35 5.82 -2.95 4.07
N VAL A 36 5.31 -3.67 5.07
CA VAL A 36 5.38 -5.14 5.09
C VAL A 36 4.22 -5.73 4.31
N GLY A 37 4.51 -6.52 3.28
CA GLY A 37 3.51 -7.30 2.55
C GLY A 37 3.17 -8.58 3.30
N LEU A 38 1.87 -8.80 3.55
CA LEU A 38 1.37 -9.97 4.27
C LEU A 38 0.80 -10.96 3.24
N ASP A 39 1.70 -11.68 2.59
CA ASP A 39 1.46 -12.60 1.47
C ASP A 39 1.75 -14.05 1.92
N PRO A 40 0.95 -14.64 2.82
CA PRO A 40 1.28 -15.91 3.47
C PRO A 40 1.30 -17.08 2.49
N GLU A 41 2.34 -17.90 2.62
CA GLU A 41 2.54 -19.18 1.94
C GLU A 41 2.65 -20.26 3.04
N PRO A 42 1.54 -20.95 3.40
CA PRO A 42 1.52 -21.90 4.52
C PRO A 42 2.60 -22.99 4.48
N ALA A 43 3.05 -23.38 3.29
CA ALA A 43 4.14 -24.33 3.09
C ALA A 43 5.50 -23.85 3.66
N ARG A 44 5.69 -22.54 3.81
CA ARG A 44 6.94 -21.88 4.23
C ARG A 44 6.96 -21.42 5.68
N PHE A 45 5.89 -21.66 6.44
CA PHE A 45 5.84 -21.28 7.85
C PHE A 45 6.96 -21.98 8.64
N PRO A 46 7.23 -21.59 9.89
CA PRO A 46 8.12 -22.35 10.77
C PRO A 46 7.48 -23.67 11.18
N ALA A 47 8.24 -24.76 11.30
CA ALA A 47 7.67 -26.10 11.56
C ALA A 47 6.84 -26.14 12.86
N HIS A 48 7.30 -25.44 13.91
CA HIS A 48 6.63 -25.38 15.21
C HIS A 48 5.26 -24.68 15.18
N LEU A 49 5.04 -23.76 14.22
CA LEU A 49 3.77 -23.06 14.06
C LEU A 49 2.73 -23.94 13.36
N GLY A 50 3.20 -24.95 12.60
CA GLY A 50 2.38 -25.79 11.74
C GLY A 50 2.44 -25.39 10.27
N ARG A 51 1.77 -26.20 9.44
CA ARG A 51 1.65 -26.01 7.99
C ARG A 51 0.18 -26.09 7.65
N GLY A 52 -0.44 -24.99 7.25
CA GLY A 52 -1.87 -24.97 6.98
C GLY A 52 -2.45 -23.56 6.98
N ALA A 53 -3.64 -23.43 6.38
CA ALA A 53 -4.34 -22.16 6.28
C ALA A 53 -4.80 -21.64 7.66
N GLU A 54 -5.09 -22.54 8.58
CA GLU A 54 -5.44 -22.29 9.98
C GLU A 54 -4.34 -21.57 10.76
N HIS A 55 -3.09 -21.63 10.29
CA HIS A 55 -1.94 -20.99 10.93
C HIS A 55 -1.63 -19.59 10.36
N ILE A 56 -2.34 -19.14 9.32
CA ILE A 56 -2.10 -17.84 8.68
C ILE A 56 -2.24 -16.68 9.68
N ALA A 57 -3.31 -16.68 10.48
CA ALA A 57 -3.56 -15.60 11.43
C ALA A 57 -2.44 -15.52 12.50
N ALA A 58 -2.01 -16.67 13.03
CA ALA A 58 -0.95 -16.75 14.02
C ALA A 58 0.41 -16.30 13.42
N PHE A 59 0.72 -16.74 12.21
CA PHE A 59 1.94 -16.35 11.50
C PHE A 59 1.98 -14.84 11.26
N ASN A 60 0.92 -14.28 10.66
CA ASN A 60 0.85 -12.85 10.36
C ASN A 60 0.91 -12.02 11.65
N ARG A 61 0.20 -12.44 12.71
CA ARG A 61 0.24 -11.73 14.00
C ARG A 61 1.65 -11.67 14.58
N ALA A 62 2.43 -12.75 14.49
CA ALA A 62 3.82 -12.77 14.96
C ALA A 62 4.71 -11.80 14.16
N ILE A 63 4.55 -11.76 12.82
CA ILE A 63 5.26 -10.80 11.97
C ILE A 63 4.87 -9.37 12.31
N ILE A 64 3.58 -9.09 12.47
CA ILE A 64 3.07 -7.75 12.81
C ILE A 64 3.65 -7.31 14.16
N ALA A 65 3.58 -8.17 15.18
CA ALA A 65 4.14 -7.88 16.50
C ALA A 65 5.63 -7.54 16.43
N ALA A 66 6.40 -8.26 15.61
CA ALA A 66 7.83 -8.08 15.48
C ALA A 66 8.24 -6.84 14.67
N THR A 67 7.34 -6.28 13.85
CA THR A 67 7.65 -5.20 12.89
C THR A 67 6.82 -3.92 13.08
N ALA A 68 5.90 -3.90 14.05
CA ALA A 68 4.95 -2.82 14.29
C ALA A 68 5.57 -1.42 14.34
N ASP A 69 6.68 -1.26 15.06
CA ASP A 69 7.40 0.02 15.26
C ASP A 69 8.29 0.43 14.07
N LEU A 70 8.40 -0.41 13.04
CA LEU A 70 9.35 -0.22 11.94
C LEU A 70 8.70 0.25 10.63
N VAL A 71 7.37 0.20 10.54
CA VAL A 71 6.64 0.28 9.26
C VAL A 71 5.60 1.39 9.27
N CYS A 72 5.37 2.01 8.11
CA CYS A 72 4.26 2.93 7.92
C CYS A 72 2.98 2.23 7.46
N ALA A 73 3.10 1.02 6.89
CA ALA A 73 1.95 0.29 6.36
C ALA A 73 2.11 -1.23 6.38
N TYR A 74 0.99 -1.92 6.42
CA TYR A 74 0.88 -3.34 6.08
C TYR A 74 0.04 -3.52 4.83
N LYS A 75 0.43 -4.45 3.96
CA LYS A 75 -0.26 -4.69 2.69
C LYS A 75 -0.58 -6.18 2.49
N PRO A 76 -1.69 -6.69 3.03
CA PRO A 76 -2.13 -8.06 2.73
C PRO A 76 -2.53 -8.21 1.26
N GLN A 77 -2.04 -9.27 0.61
CA GLN A 77 -2.45 -9.66 -0.75
C GLN A 77 -3.58 -10.69 -0.67
N ILE A 78 -4.78 -10.28 -1.08
CA ILE A 78 -6.00 -11.08 -0.87
C ILE A 78 -5.93 -12.47 -1.53
N ALA A 79 -5.21 -12.60 -2.65
CA ALA A 79 -5.07 -13.88 -3.36
C ALA A 79 -4.47 -14.99 -2.48
N HIS A 80 -3.54 -14.66 -1.57
CA HIS A 80 -2.92 -15.64 -0.67
C HIS A 80 -3.89 -16.22 0.37
N PHE A 81 -4.93 -15.46 0.71
CA PHE A 81 -5.97 -15.89 1.65
C PHE A 81 -7.09 -16.63 0.90
N ALA A 82 -7.58 -16.04 -0.20
CA ALA A 82 -8.68 -16.58 -0.99
C ALA A 82 -8.37 -17.94 -1.61
N ALA A 83 -7.13 -18.17 -2.06
CA ALA A 83 -6.71 -19.44 -2.67
C ALA A 83 -6.84 -20.65 -1.73
N VAL A 84 -6.90 -20.42 -0.42
CA VAL A 84 -7.00 -21.47 0.61
C VAL A 84 -8.24 -21.30 1.51
N GLY A 85 -9.21 -20.48 1.10
CA GLY A 85 -10.45 -20.23 1.85
C GLY A 85 -10.24 -19.61 3.24
N ALA A 86 -9.20 -18.77 3.38
CA ALA A 86 -8.78 -18.18 4.65
C ALA A 86 -9.18 -16.70 4.78
N GLU A 87 -10.34 -16.30 4.28
CA GLU A 87 -10.82 -14.93 4.37
C GLU A 87 -11.01 -14.47 5.82
N GLN A 88 -11.37 -15.39 6.74
CA GLN A 88 -11.42 -15.08 8.16
C GLN A 88 -10.03 -14.73 8.70
N ALA A 89 -8.98 -15.45 8.29
CA ALA A 89 -7.62 -15.13 8.70
C ALA A 89 -7.16 -13.76 8.16
N LEU A 90 -7.70 -13.29 7.04
CA LEU A 90 -7.47 -11.91 6.56
C LEU A 90 -8.14 -10.89 7.50
N VAL A 91 -9.38 -11.11 7.93
CA VAL A 91 -10.06 -10.27 8.93
C VAL A 91 -9.23 -10.21 10.22
N ASP A 92 -8.79 -11.37 10.72
CA ASP A 92 -7.98 -11.47 11.94
C ASP A 92 -6.61 -10.79 11.77
N THR A 93 -6.03 -10.86 10.57
CA THR A 93 -4.77 -10.16 10.22
C THR A 93 -4.94 -8.66 10.28
N VAL A 94 -6.02 -8.10 9.71
CA VAL A 94 -6.28 -6.66 9.79
C VAL A 94 -6.52 -6.24 11.23
N ALA A 95 -7.31 -7.01 12.00
CA ALA A 95 -7.53 -6.75 13.42
C ALA A 95 -6.21 -6.74 14.23
N ALA A 96 -5.30 -7.67 13.94
CA ALA A 96 -3.97 -7.69 14.57
C ALA A 96 -3.15 -6.44 14.25
N VAL A 97 -3.22 -5.89 13.02
CA VAL A 97 -2.57 -4.60 12.71
C VAL A 97 -3.18 -3.48 13.54
N ARG A 98 -4.51 -3.42 13.66
CA ARG A 98 -5.18 -2.39 14.48
C ARG A 98 -4.77 -2.44 15.95
N GLU A 99 -4.62 -3.65 16.49
CA GLU A 99 -4.21 -3.88 17.88
C GLU A 99 -2.74 -3.51 18.11
N LEU A 100 -1.84 -4.03 17.27
CA LEU A 100 -0.39 -4.03 17.53
C LEU A 100 0.35 -2.86 16.88
N ALA A 101 -0.19 -2.33 15.78
CA ALA A 101 0.40 -1.23 15.02
C ALA A 101 -0.67 -0.19 14.64
N PRO A 102 -1.37 0.42 15.62
CA PRO A 102 -2.50 1.33 15.36
C PRO A 102 -2.13 2.59 14.56
N HIS A 103 -0.84 2.91 14.47
CA HIS A 103 -0.31 4.02 13.68
C HIS A 103 -0.11 3.68 12.20
N ALA A 104 0.04 2.40 11.85
CA ALA A 104 0.29 1.96 10.48
C ALA A 104 -1.03 1.86 9.70
N VAL A 105 -0.98 2.22 8.41
CA VAL A 105 -2.13 2.05 7.52
C VAL A 105 -2.17 0.65 6.92
N VAL A 106 -3.38 0.13 6.65
CA VAL A 106 -3.59 -1.16 6.00
C VAL A 106 -4.05 -0.96 4.56
N ILE A 107 -3.27 -1.47 3.61
CA ILE A 107 -3.56 -1.39 2.17
C ILE A 107 -3.93 -2.79 1.67
N LEU A 108 -5.19 -3.03 1.34
CA LEU A 108 -5.59 -4.30 0.73
C LEU A 108 -5.16 -4.33 -0.73
N ASP A 109 -4.25 -5.24 -1.04
CA ASP A 109 -3.82 -5.47 -2.41
C ASP A 109 -4.76 -6.51 -3.06
N ALA A 110 -5.79 -6.01 -3.75
CA ALA A 110 -6.89 -6.77 -4.34
C ALA A 110 -7.11 -6.55 -5.85
N LYS A 111 -6.46 -5.53 -6.41
CA LYS A 111 -6.49 -5.09 -7.82
C LYS A 111 -7.89 -5.16 -8.47
N ARG A 112 -8.93 -4.73 -7.74
CA ARG A 112 -10.32 -4.81 -8.21
C ARG A 112 -10.54 -3.93 -9.44
N GLY A 113 -11.44 -4.36 -10.32
CA GLY A 113 -11.80 -3.62 -11.53
C GLY A 113 -13.08 -4.20 -12.10
N ASP A 114 -14.20 -3.57 -11.82
CA ASP A 114 -15.55 -3.90 -12.31
C ASP A 114 -16.37 -2.60 -12.37
N ILE A 115 -17.62 -2.64 -12.82
CA ILE A 115 -18.45 -1.44 -13.00
C ILE A 115 -19.71 -1.45 -12.12
N GLY A 116 -20.27 -0.26 -11.89
CA GLY A 116 -21.58 -0.08 -11.29
C GLY A 116 -21.75 -0.77 -9.94
N SER A 117 -22.83 -1.55 -9.80
CA SER A 117 -23.18 -2.22 -8.54
C SER A 117 -22.16 -3.26 -8.10
N THR A 118 -21.42 -3.89 -9.02
CA THR A 118 -20.37 -4.86 -8.67
C THR A 118 -19.17 -4.17 -8.04
N ALA A 119 -18.73 -3.03 -8.60
CA ALA A 119 -17.69 -2.22 -7.99
C ALA A 119 -18.08 -1.73 -6.58
N ALA A 120 -19.34 -1.37 -6.36
CA ALA A 120 -19.84 -1.03 -5.02
C ALA A 120 -19.75 -2.20 -4.02
N MET A 121 -19.98 -3.44 -4.47
CA MET A 121 -19.79 -4.62 -3.62
C MET A 121 -18.31 -4.82 -3.26
N TYR A 122 -17.39 -4.57 -4.18
CA TYR A 122 -15.95 -4.62 -3.89
C TYR A 122 -15.49 -3.50 -2.95
N ALA A 123 -16.06 -2.29 -3.06
CA ALA A 123 -15.78 -1.22 -2.11
C ALA A 123 -16.27 -1.61 -0.69
N ARG A 124 -17.48 -2.18 -0.58
CA ARG A 124 -18.00 -2.71 0.68
C ARG A 124 -17.15 -3.87 1.23
N GLU A 125 -16.67 -4.76 0.37
CA GLU A 125 -15.75 -5.84 0.76
C GLU A 125 -14.49 -5.26 1.43
N ALA A 126 -13.84 -4.29 0.78
CA ALA A 126 -12.61 -3.69 1.31
C ALA A 126 -12.85 -2.89 2.60
N PHE A 127 -13.78 -1.94 2.58
CA PHE A 127 -13.90 -0.93 3.63
C PHE A 127 -14.85 -1.30 4.77
N VAL A 128 -15.76 -2.26 4.57
CA VAL A 128 -16.71 -2.70 5.60
C VAL A 128 -16.37 -4.08 6.12
N ARG A 129 -16.15 -5.07 5.24
CA ARG A 129 -15.85 -6.44 5.68
C ARG A 129 -14.45 -6.55 6.24
N TYR A 130 -13.45 -6.07 5.51
CA TYR A 130 -12.05 -6.14 5.93
C TYR A 130 -11.57 -4.91 6.70
N ASP A 131 -12.33 -3.81 6.68
CA ASP A 131 -12.01 -2.53 7.34
C ASP A 131 -10.57 -2.06 7.09
N VAL A 132 -10.12 -2.14 5.83
CA VAL A 132 -8.80 -1.62 5.44
C VAL A 132 -8.83 -0.11 5.21
N ASP A 133 -7.67 0.52 5.23
CA ASP A 133 -7.54 1.96 5.01
C ASP A 133 -7.54 2.34 3.55
N ALA A 134 -6.97 1.49 2.70
CA ALA A 134 -6.96 1.66 1.26
C ALA A 134 -7.05 0.32 0.52
N VAL A 135 -7.44 0.37 -0.75
CA VAL A 135 -7.50 -0.81 -1.63
C VAL A 135 -6.89 -0.51 -3.00
N THR A 136 -6.18 -1.48 -3.57
CA THR A 136 -5.62 -1.35 -4.93
C THR A 136 -6.68 -1.63 -6.01
N LEU A 137 -6.71 -0.81 -7.07
CA LEU A 137 -7.69 -0.89 -8.16
C LEU A 137 -7.00 -0.89 -9.53
N ASN A 138 -7.56 -1.65 -10.48
CA ASN A 138 -7.16 -1.63 -11.88
C ASN A 138 -8.02 -0.59 -12.64
N PRO A 139 -7.43 0.48 -13.19
CA PRO A 139 -8.18 1.57 -13.82
C PRO A 139 -8.62 1.29 -15.26
N TYR A 140 -8.35 0.09 -15.80
CA TYR A 140 -8.54 -0.20 -17.23
C TYR A 140 -9.94 0.10 -17.75
N LEU A 141 -10.98 -0.09 -16.92
CA LEU A 141 -12.37 0.12 -17.32
C LEU A 141 -12.81 1.60 -17.29
N GLY A 142 -12.00 2.50 -16.71
CA GLY A 142 -12.29 3.93 -16.68
C GLY A 142 -12.82 4.42 -15.33
N SER A 143 -13.31 5.67 -15.31
CA SER A 143 -13.60 6.39 -14.06
C SER A 143 -14.79 5.83 -13.29
N ASP A 144 -15.79 5.32 -14.00
CA ASP A 144 -16.99 4.70 -13.44
C ASP A 144 -16.70 3.40 -12.67
N SER A 145 -15.65 2.66 -13.04
CA SER A 145 -15.15 1.52 -12.26
C SER A 145 -14.52 1.89 -10.92
N LEU A 146 -14.01 3.12 -10.82
CA LEU A 146 -13.32 3.63 -9.62
C LEU A 146 -14.26 4.41 -8.71
N GLN A 147 -15.29 5.03 -9.29
CA GLN A 147 -16.22 5.94 -8.60
C GLN A 147 -16.78 5.37 -7.28
N PRO A 148 -17.23 4.10 -7.19
CA PRO A 148 -17.76 3.56 -5.92
C PRO A 148 -16.74 3.47 -4.79
N PHE A 149 -15.44 3.46 -5.11
CA PHE A 149 -14.37 3.52 -4.12
C PHE A 149 -13.99 4.97 -3.80
N LEU A 150 -13.99 5.85 -4.81
CA LEU A 150 -13.64 7.27 -4.65
C LEU A 150 -14.66 8.04 -3.78
N GLU A 151 -15.90 7.56 -3.68
CA GLU A 151 -16.93 8.14 -2.81
C GLU A 151 -16.63 8.01 -1.30
N TRP A 152 -15.69 7.14 -0.91
CA TRP A 152 -15.27 6.95 0.48
C TRP A 152 -14.24 8.01 0.88
N SER A 153 -14.73 9.18 1.30
CA SER A 153 -13.90 10.36 1.63
C SER A 153 -12.86 10.18 2.75
N ASP A 154 -12.95 9.13 3.56
CA ASP A 154 -12.00 8.79 4.63
C ASP A 154 -11.07 7.60 4.28
N ARG A 155 -11.32 6.92 3.16
CA ARG A 155 -10.55 5.75 2.69
C ARG A 155 -9.70 6.10 1.47
N GLY A 156 -8.66 5.29 1.28
CA GLY A 156 -7.70 5.43 0.19
C GLY A 156 -7.99 4.53 -0.99
N THR A 157 -7.60 5.00 -2.18
CA THR A 157 -7.58 4.18 -3.39
C THR A 157 -6.18 4.16 -3.97
N VAL A 158 -5.69 2.98 -4.35
CA VAL A 158 -4.33 2.80 -4.88
C VAL A 158 -4.43 2.32 -6.32
N ILE A 159 -4.27 3.24 -7.28
CA ILE A 159 -4.51 2.93 -8.69
C ILE A 159 -3.27 2.29 -9.31
N LEU A 160 -3.46 1.18 -10.03
CA LEU A 160 -2.38 0.59 -10.84
C LEU A 160 -1.96 1.57 -11.93
N CYS A 161 -0.75 2.11 -11.82
CA CYS A 161 -0.20 3.07 -12.78
C CYS A 161 0.89 2.41 -13.63
N ARG A 162 2.00 1.99 -13.00
CA ARG A 162 3.08 1.23 -13.63
C ARG A 162 3.39 0.01 -12.78
N THR A 163 3.33 -1.19 -13.33
CA THR A 163 3.69 -2.43 -12.61
C THR A 163 5.10 -2.89 -12.96
N SER A 164 5.72 -3.72 -12.11
CA SER A 164 7.11 -4.16 -12.28
C SER A 164 7.29 -5.53 -12.95
N ASN A 165 6.20 -6.19 -13.37
CA ASN A 165 6.26 -7.49 -14.01
C ASN A 165 6.84 -7.40 -15.44
N PRO A 166 7.48 -8.47 -15.97
CA PRO A 166 8.08 -8.47 -17.31
C PRO A 166 7.14 -8.05 -18.45
N GLY A 167 5.86 -8.45 -18.38
CA GLY A 167 4.85 -8.11 -19.38
C GLY A 167 4.23 -6.71 -19.25
N ALA A 168 4.67 -5.87 -18.31
CA ALA A 168 4.07 -4.55 -18.10
C ALA A 168 4.09 -3.68 -19.38
N GLY A 169 5.19 -3.74 -20.14
CA GLY A 169 5.38 -2.94 -21.35
C GLY A 169 4.46 -3.30 -22.53
N GLU A 170 3.80 -4.46 -22.52
CA GLU A 170 2.91 -4.88 -23.62
C GLU A 170 1.74 -3.91 -23.83
N ILE A 171 1.25 -3.32 -22.72
CA ILE A 171 0.13 -2.38 -22.74
C ILE A 171 0.55 -1.03 -22.18
N GLN A 172 1.33 -1.01 -21.10
CA GLN A 172 1.56 0.22 -20.34
C GLN A 172 2.51 1.19 -21.04
N ASP A 173 3.35 0.69 -21.96
CA ASP A 173 4.29 1.51 -22.75
C ASP A 173 3.65 2.02 -24.05
N TRP A 174 2.41 1.63 -24.35
CA TRP A 174 1.73 1.99 -25.59
C TRP A 174 0.70 3.13 -25.40
N PRO A 175 0.61 4.07 -26.37
CA PRO A 175 1.60 4.32 -27.42
C PRO A 175 2.89 4.92 -26.83
N GLU A 176 4.04 4.70 -27.47
CA GLU A 176 5.35 5.19 -26.98
C GLU A 176 5.37 6.72 -26.76
N SER A 177 4.66 7.47 -27.61
CA SER A 177 4.55 8.93 -27.52
C SER A 177 3.73 9.40 -26.32
N ASP A 178 2.79 8.58 -25.83
CA ASP A 178 1.99 8.88 -24.65
C ASP A 178 1.64 7.59 -23.89
N PRO A 179 2.62 7.00 -23.17
CA PRO A 179 2.44 5.71 -22.53
C PRO A 179 1.24 5.68 -21.60
N LEU A 180 0.49 4.58 -21.62
CA LEU A 180 -0.71 4.43 -20.79
C LEU A 180 -0.44 4.70 -19.31
N TYR A 181 0.72 4.30 -18.75
CA TYR A 181 1.04 4.60 -17.35
C TYR A 181 1.10 6.12 -17.08
N ALA A 182 1.68 6.89 -18.01
CA ALA A 182 1.78 8.35 -17.88
C ALA A 182 0.40 8.99 -18.00
N ARG A 183 -0.46 8.45 -18.89
CA ARG A 183 -1.86 8.87 -19.01
C ARG A 183 -2.66 8.58 -17.74
N ILE A 184 -2.47 7.41 -17.14
CA ILE A 184 -3.08 7.05 -15.85
C ILE A 184 -2.66 8.04 -14.77
N ALA A 185 -1.36 8.37 -14.66
CA ALA A 185 -0.86 9.32 -13.67
C ALA A 185 -1.52 10.71 -13.79
N ARG A 186 -1.71 11.23 -15.02
CA ARG A 186 -2.39 12.51 -15.25
C ARG A 186 -3.88 12.45 -14.89
N ILE A 187 -4.59 11.44 -15.36
CA ILE A 187 -6.03 11.29 -15.05
C ILE A 187 -6.24 11.11 -13.54
N ALA A 188 -5.34 10.39 -12.88
CA ALA A 188 -5.34 10.21 -11.44
C ALA A 188 -5.34 11.56 -10.69
N VAL A 189 -4.42 12.46 -11.04
CA VAL A 189 -4.33 13.80 -10.46
C VAL A 189 -5.54 14.65 -10.81
N ASP A 190 -5.96 14.64 -12.07
CA ASP A 190 -6.99 15.56 -12.58
C ASP A 190 -8.42 15.16 -12.20
N LYS A 191 -8.68 13.86 -12.04
CA LYS A 191 -10.06 13.32 -11.95
C LYS A 191 -10.29 12.33 -10.82
N TRP A 192 -9.32 11.52 -10.45
CA TRP A 192 -9.53 10.41 -9.50
C TRP A 192 -9.09 10.73 -8.06
N ASN A 193 -8.76 11.98 -7.75
CA ASN A 193 -8.35 12.37 -6.41
C ASN A 193 -9.25 13.45 -5.77
N PRO A 194 -10.60 13.30 -5.76
CA PRO A 194 -11.52 14.34 -5.29
C PRO A 194 -11.35 14.68 -3.80
N HIS A 195 -10.81 13.75 -3.00
CA HIS A 195 -10.63 13.90 -1.55
C HIS A 195 -9.16 13.91 -1.10
N GLY A 196 -8.20 13.91 -2.02
CA GLY A 196 -6.77 13.86 -1.65
C GLY A 196 -6.27 12.51 -1.12
N ASN A 197 -7.07 11.44 -1.20
CA ASN A 197 -6.76 10.12 -0.64
C ASN A 197 -6.25 9.09 -1.67
N LEU A 198 -5.83 9.54 -2.84
CA LEU A 198 -5.30 8.67 -3.89
C LEU A 198 -3.83 8.28 -3.63
N MET A 199 -3.46 7.07 -4.04
CA MET A 199 -2.07 6.66 -4.27
C MET A 199 -1.93 6.04 -5.66
N LEU A 200 -0.70 5.93 -6.17
CA LEU A 200 -0.39 5.20 -7.40
C LEU A 200 0.55 4.03 -7.14
N VAL A 201 0.28 2.87 -7.74
CA VAL A 201 1.29 1.80 -7.82
C VAL A 201 2.31 2.19 -8.88
N ALA A 202 3.56 2.33 -8.48
CA ALA A 202 4.67 2.67 -9.36
C ALA A 202 5.80 1.64 -9.21
N GLY A 203 5.97 0.80 -10.22
CA GLY A 203 7.01 -0.23 -10.28
C GLY A 203 8.40 0.41 -10.26
N ALA A 204 9.25 -0.06 -9.34
CA ALA A 204 10.57 0.51 -9.08
C ALA A 204 11.69 0.00 -10.00
N THR A 205 11.38 -0.85 -10.99
CA THR A 205 12.40 -1.53 -11.81
C THR A 205 13.12 -0.59 -12.78
N ARG A 206 12.58 0.62 -13.02
CA ARG A 206 13.16 1.64 -13.90
C ARG A 206 13.05 3.02 -13.23
N PRO A 207 14.13 3.55 -12.62
CA PRO A 207 14.11 4.85 -11.94
C PRO A 207 13.58 6.01 -12.79
N ALA A 208 13.83 5.99 -14.11
CA ALA A 208 13.31 7.01 -15.03
C ALA A 208 11.78 7.03 -15.12
N GLU A 209 11.11 5.86 -15.10
CA GLU A 209 9.65 5.78 -15.13
C GLU A 209 9.06 6.25 -13.80
N LEU A 210 9.71 5.92 -12.69
CA LEU A 210 9.32 6.39 -11.36
C LEU A 210 9.45 7.91 -11.24
N ALA A 211 10.57 8.48 -11.71
CA ALA A 211 10.77 9.93 -11.80
C ALA A 211 9.69 10.59 -12.65
N ARG A 212 9.36 9.99 -13.80
CA ARG A 212 8.30 10.50 -14.67
C ARG A 212 6.93 10.50 -14.00
N ILE A 213 6.60 9.46 -13.22
CA ILE A 213 5.35 9.42 -12.44
C ILE A 213 5.37 10.49 -11.35
N ARG A 214 6.49 10.68 -10.64
CA ARG A 214 6.63 11.74 -9.63
C ARG A 214 6.46 13.14 -10.24
N GLU A 215 7.00 13.40 -11.43
CA GLU A 215 6.77 14.67 -12.16
C GLU A 215 5.28 14.90 -12.48
N LEU A 216 4.59 13.86 -12.95
CA LEU A 216 3.18 13.94 -13.35
C LEU A 216 2.23 14.00 -12.16
N ALA A 217 2.63 13.45 -11.00
CA ALA A 217 1.83 13.34 -9.80
C ALA A 217 2.66 13.75 -8.55
N PRO A 218 3.03 15.04 -8.44
CA PRO A 218 4.04 15.52 -7.47
C PRO A 218 3.65 15.28 -6.01
N ASP A 219 2.36 15.37 -5.69
CA ASP A 219 1.83 15.25 -4.34
C ASP A 219 1.17 13.90 -4.05
N VAL A 220 1.04 13.02 -5.05
CA VAL A 220 0.37 11.73 -4.88
C VAL A 220 1.37 10.73 -4.28
N PRO A 221 1.06 10.07 -3.15
CA PRO A 221 1.90 9.00 -2.63
C PRO A 221 2.02 7.82 -3.59
N LEU A 222 3.20 7.21 -3.67
CA LEU A 222 3.48 6.07 -4.53
C LEU A 222 3.67 4.81 -3.71
N LEU A 223 2.90 3.77 -4.02
CA LEU A 223 3.13 2.41 -3.55
C LEU A 223 4.12 1.73 -4.49
N VAL A 224 5.30 1.39 -3.98
CA VAL A 224 6.42 0.86 -4.76
C VAL A 224 6.65 -0.61 -4.39
N PRO A 225 6.17 -1.57 -5.20
CA PRO A 225 6.37 -2.98 -4.92
C PRO A 225 7.77 -3.47 -5.31
N GLY A 226 8.39 -4.29 -4.45
CA GLY A 226 9.49 -5.16 -4.85
C GLY A 226 10.87 -4.50 -4.98
N LEU A 227 11.08 -3.35 -4.35
CA LEU A 227 12.38 -2.69 -4.32
C LEU A 227 13.41 -3.56 -3.54
N GLY A 228 14.62 -3.72 -4.06
CA GLY A 228 15.68 -4.55 -3.46
C GLY A 228 15.63 -6.06 -3.80
N ALA A 229 14.45 -6.67 -3.93
CA ALA A 229 14.34 -8.09 -4.32
C ALA A 229 14.41 -8.32 -5.84
N GLN A 230 14.17 -7.27 -6.65
CA GLN A 230 14.09 -7.35 -8.12
C GLN A 230 15.32 -6.73 -8.82
N GLY A 231 16.45 -6.57 -8.11
CA GLY A 231 17.70 -6.05 -8.69
C GLY A 231 17.69 -4.55 -9.04
N GLY A 232 16.69 -3.79 -8.58
CA GLY A 232 16.64 -2.34 -8.75
C GLY A 232 17.56 -1.60 -7.78
N ASP A 233 18.14 -0.50 -8.22
CA ASP A 233 18.92 0.42 -7.38
C ASP A 233 17.99 1.14 -6.39
N LEU A 234 18.04 0.70 -5.13
CA LEU A 234 17.29 1.27 -4.00
C LEU A 234 17.50 2.78 -3.89
N GLY A 235 18.74 3.24 -4.02
CA GLY A 235 19.09 4.65 -3.89
C GLY A 235 18.47 5.48 -5.00
N ALA A 236 18.65 5.05 -6.25
CA ALA A 236 18.08 5.73 -7.41
C ALA A 236 16.54 5.73 -7.39
N ALA A 237 15.92 4.62 -7.01
CA ALA A 237 14.47 4.52 -6.92
C ALA A 237 13.89 5.41 -5.81
N VAL A 238 14.52 5.45 -4.63
CA VAL A 238 14.11 6.38 -3.57
C VAL A 238 14.26 7.81 -4.06
N ALA A 239 15.42 8.19 -4.60
CA ALA A 239 15.66 9.53 -5.10
C ALA A 239 14.65 9.97 -6.17
N ALA A 240 14.31 9.09 -7.11
CA ALA A 240 13.32 9.34 -8.15
C ALA A 240 11.88 9.42 -7.63
N GLY A 241 11.61 8.74 -6.52
CA GLY A 241 10.25 8.55 -6.00
C GLY A 241 9.86 9.50 -4.87
N LEU A 242 10.80 10.12 -4.16
CA LEU A 242 10.47 11.03 -3.06
C LEU A 242 9.69 12.25 -3.52
N ASP A 243 8.77 12.72 -2.68
CA ASP A 243 8.13 14.02 -2.86
C ASP A 243 9.01 15.17 -2.34
N ARG A 244 8.54 16.42 -2.50
CA ARG A 244 9.26 17.61 -2.02
C ARG A 244 9.47 17.67 -0.50
N HIS A 245 8.78 16.83 0.26
CA HIS A 245 8.89 16.76 1.72
C HIS A 245 9.80 15.60 2.16
N GLY A 246 10.45 14.92 1.21
CA GLY A 246 11.29 13.77 1.50
C GLY A 246 10.51 12.53 1.93
N ARG A 247 9.23 12.45 1.57
CA ARG A 247 8.34 11.30 1.81
C ARG A 247 7.68 10.89 0.50
N GLY A 248 6.37 10.61 0.50
CA GLY A 248 5.62 10.32 -0.71
C GLY A 248 5.79 8.89 -1.23
N LEU A 249 6.50 8.02 -0.51
CA LEU A 249 6.75 6.63 -0.86
C LEU A 249 6.26 5.67 0.21
N VAL A 250 5.66 4.56 -0.25
CA VAL A 250 5.38 3.37 0.54
C VAL A 250 6.06 2.20 -0.18
N VAL A 251 7.20 1.75 0.33
CA VAL A 251 8.02 0.72 -0.29
C VAL A 251 7.66 -0.64 0.28
N ASN A 252 7.07 -1.49 -0.54
CA ASN A 252 6.60 -2.80 -0.11
C ASN A 252 7.68 -3.89 -0.22
N SER A 253 7.89 -4.59 0.89
CA SER A 253 8.68 -5.83 0.98
C SER A 253 7.85 -6.93 1.65
N ALA A 254 7.68 -8.06 0.95
CA ALA A 254 6.88 -9.19 1.44
C ALA A 254 7.78 -10.38 1.77
N ARG A 255 8.07 -11.24 0.78
CA ARG A 255 8.80 -12.50 0.95
C ARG A 255 10.17 -12.37 1.65
N ALA A 256 10.89 -11.28 1.43
CA ALA A 256 12.19 -11.05 2.07
C ALA A 256 12.04 -10.94 3.60
N ILE A 257 10.98 -10.28 4.08
CA ILE A 257 10.71 -10.09 5.51
C ILE A 257 10.00 -11.32 6.09
N LEU A 258 8.90 -11.77 5.47
CA LEU A 258 8.08 -12.87 5.99
C LEU A 258 8.87 -14.15 6.20
N TYR A 259 9.85 -14.40 5.32
CA TYR A 259 10.60 -15.64 5.28
C TYR A 259 12.10 -15.41 5.41
N ALA A 260 12.50 -14.34 6.10
CA ALA A 260 13.88 -14.10 6.49
C ALA A 260 14.43 -15.30 7.30
N GLY A 261 13.57 -15.89 8.15
CA GLY A 261 13.85 -17.11 8.90
C GLY A 261 12.75 -18.16 8.78
N SER A 262 13.09 -19.40 9.13
CA SER A 262 12.18 -20.56 9.13
C SER A 262 12.18 -21.35 10.45
N GLY A 263 12.94 -20.89 11.44
CA GLY A 263 13.10 -21.51 12.76
C GLY A 263 12.14 -20.94 13.82
N GLU A 264 12.40 -21.24 15.08
CA GLU A 264 11.65 -20.66 16.22
C GLU A 264 11.83 -19.14 16.35
N ASP A 265 12.94 -18.63 15.83
CA ASP A 265 13.34 -17.23 15.77
C ASP A 265 12.84 -16.48 14.51
N PHE A 266 11.92 -17.06 13.73
CA PHE A 266 11.46 -16.46 12.47
C PHE A 266 10.98 -15.01 12.60
N ALA A 267 10.31 -14.68 13.71
CA ALA A 267 9.82 -13.33 13.98
C ALA A 267 10.98 -12.36 14.26
N GLU A 268 12.03 -12.81 14.95
CA GLU A 268 13.25 -12.03 15.19
C GLU A 268 14.01 -11.80 13.89
N GLN A 269 14.12 -12.81 13.03
CA GLN A 269 14.74 -12.67 11.71
C GLN A 269 13.94 -11.73 10.80
N ALA A 270 12.60 -11.81 10.83
CA ALA A 270 11.74 -10.86 10.12
C ALA A 270 11.94 -9.42 10.61
N ARG A 271 12.06 -9.21 11.93
CA ARG A 271 12.41 -7.91 12.51
C ARG A 271 13.77 -7.40 12.04
N ALA A 272 14.79 -8.27 12.03
CA ALA A 272 16.12 -7.91 11.58
C ALA A 272 16.13 -7.45 10.11
N GLU A 273 15.44 -8.18 9.23
CA GLU A 273 15.33 -7.81 7.82
C GLU A 273 14.50 -6.53 7.60
N ALA A 274 13.39 -6.38 8.34
CA ALA A 274 12.60 -5.14 8.31
C ALA A 274 13.41 -3.92 8.78
N THR A 275 14.22 -4.09 9.83
CA THR A 275 15.12 -3.05 10.34
C THR A 275 16.14 -2.66 9.28
N ARG A 276 16.82 -3.64 8.68
CA ARG A 276 17.78 -3.42 7.60
C ARG A 276 17.16 -2.65 6.43
N MET A 277 15.98 -3.06 5.98
CA MET A 277 15.29 -2.41 4.86
C MET A 277 14.88 -0.98 5.21
N ARG A 278 14.28 -0.75 6.39
CA ARG A 278 13.93 0.60 6.87
C ARG A 278 15.14 1.51 6.91
N ASP A 279 16.25 1.04 7.49
CA ASP A 279 17.45 1.85 7.66
C ASP A 279 18.09 2.18 6.30
N ALA A 280 18.09 1.24 5.36
CA ALA A 280 18.53 1.48 3.99
C ALA A 280 17.64 2.51 3.25
N LEU A 281 16.32 2.46 3.44
CA LEU A 281 15.39 3.46 2.91
C LEU A 281 15.61 4.85 3.52
N ARG A 282 15.82 4.93 4.84
CA ARG A 282 16.16 6.18 5.53
C ARG A 282 17.46 6.78 5.02
N GLN A 283 18.49 5.95 4.87
CA GLN A 283 19.78 6.39 4.36
C GLN A 283 19.68 6.91 2.92
N ALA A 284 18.96 6.18 2.05
CA ALA A 284 18.71 6.63 0.68
C ALA A 284 17.95 7.96 0.62
N ALA A 285 16.95 8.15 1.49
CA ALA A 285 16.21 9.39 1.58
C ALA A 285 17.07 10.57 2.09
N ALA A 286 17.88 10.34 3.12
CA ALA A 286 18.81 11.36 3.65
C ALA A 286 19.86 11.79 2.62
N ASN A 287 20.43 10.83 1.87
CA ASN A 287 21.41 11.12 0.82
C ASN A 287 20.83 12.00 -0.30
N THR A 288 19.55 11.81 -0.64
CA THR A 288 18.84 12.60 -1.66
C THR A 288 18.63 14.05 -1.20
N GLN A 289 18.34 14.26 0.08
CA GLN A 289 18.17 15.60 0.64
C GLN A 289 19.51 16.34 0.81
N GLY A 290 20.59 15.61 1.12
CA GLY A 290 21.93 16.18 1.23
C GLY A 290 22.54 16.61 -0.11
N SER A 291 22.28 15.87 -1.20
CA SER A 291 22.82 16.20 -2.54
C SER A 291 22.18 17.43 -3.20
N GLY A 292 20.98 17.84 -2.76
CA GLY A 292 20.31 19.07 -3.22
C GLY A 292 20.85 20.37 -2.63
N SER A 293 21.85 20.31 -1.73
CA SER A 293 22.36 21.45 -0.96
C SER A 293 23.73 21.99 -1.40
N GLN A 294 24.31 21.49 -2.50
CA GLN A 294 25.47 22.15 -3.12
C GLN A 294 25.00 23.21 -4.13
N PRO A 295 25.10 24.52 -3.82
CA PRO A 295 25.01 25.53 -4.86
C PRO A 295 26.20 25.34 -5.80
N ASN A 296 25.93 25.21 -7.10
CA ASN A 296 26.94 25.38 -8.13
C ASN A 296 27.64 26.73 -7.91
N THR A 297 28.86 26.69 -7.38
CA THR A 297 29.82 27.80 -7.45
C THR A 297 30.49 27.80 -8.81
#